data_AF-A0A946YKJ1-F1
#
_entry.id   AF-A0A946YKJ1-F1
#
_cell.length_a   1.000
_cell.length_b   1.000
_cell.length_c   1.000
_cell.angle_alpha   90.00
_cell.angle_beta   90.00
_cell.angle_gamma   90.00
#
_symmetry.space_group_name_H-M   'P 1'
#
loop_
_entity.id
_entity.type
_entity.pdbx_description
1 polymer ?
#
loop_
_entity_poly.entity_id
_entity_poly.type
_entity_poly.pdbx_seq_one_letter_code
_entity_poly.pdbx_strand_id
1 'polypeptide(L)'
;MIRRIAISLIASALPLAALAQSEGQIFISDTVSVNPNWEMPRTEHGHPDFQGTWFFGSRTPLQRRPNLGMKQTYTEQEARELEANMQARLDSQFADLDPDRSAPEAGARIGQEADDSFLAHFQEPVLVKVNGEYRTSVIIDPPDGRIPKREGFKDFTAKRRAAGLGDSDGPEGQPLSGRCLMFGAAVPSLTPIMMNPNLLIVQNQDYIMVMTEMINDARIIRLNDQHFDNGTRNWMGDSVGHWEGDTLVVHSKNFRPEQSSARSITMSEDFEVVERYRLVSDDEILYSFTVNDDQAYTQPFTGERILSRNPTEERIYEFACHEGNYSLSGILAGARRQEVEGRE
;
A
#
# COMPACT_ATOMS: atom_id res chain seq x y z
N MET A 1 -60.85 19.86 57.83
CA MET A 1 -60.17 18.59 57.46
C MET A 1 -60.03 18.55 55.94
N ILE A 2 -59.00 17.83 55.45
CA ILE A 2 -58.57 17.65 54.04
C ILE A 2 -57.29 18.44 53.72
N ARG A 3 -56.16 17.77 53.96
CA ARG A 3 -54.80 18.10 53.54
C ARG A 3 -54.70 17.91 52.02
N ARG A 4 -54.17 18.91 51.31
CA ARG A 4 -53.77 18.81 49.90
C ARG A 4 -52.39 18.15 49.81
N ILE A 5 -52.29 17.07 49.05
CA ILE A 5 -51.05 16.34 48.76
C ILE A 5 -50.36 17.04 47.57
N ALA A 6 -49.13 17.49 47.77
CA ALA A 6 -48.26 17.98 46.71
C ALA A 6 -47.52 16.78 46.09
N ILE A 7 -47.69 16.56 44.78
CA ILE A 7 -46.95 15.57 44.00
C ILE A 7 -45.67 16.25 43.51
N SER A 8 -44.53 15.76 43.98
CA SER A 8 -43.20 16.20 43.54
C SER A 8 -42.80 15.39 42.31
N LEU A 9 -42.63 16.05 41.16
CA LEU A 9 -42.06 15.47 39.95
C LEU A 9 -40.54 15.43 40.11
N ILE A 10 -39.98 14.22 40.30
CA ILE A 10 -38.54 13.98 40.24
C ILE A 10 -38.15 13.89 38.77
N ALA A 11 -37.49 14.93 38.25
CA ALA A 11 -36.80 14.87 36.96
C ALA A 11 -35.51 14.06 37.14
N SER A 12 -35.53 12.81 36.68
CA SER A 12 -34.33 11.97 36.56
C SER A 12 -33.45 12.49 35.44
N ALA A 13 -32.39 13.23 35.78
CA ALA A 13 -31.29 13.51 34.89
C ALA A 13 -30.50 12.22 34.65
N LEU A 14 -30.68 11.60 33.48
CA LEU A 14 -29.82 10.54 32.99
C LEU A 14 -28.46 11.15 32.63
N PRO A 15 -27.33 10.62 33.10
CA PRO A 15 -26.03 11.06 32.63
C PRO A 15 -25.88 10.61 31.17
N LEU A 16 -25.54 11.56 30.28
CA LEU A 16 -25.02 11.25 28.95
C LEU A 16 -23.76 10.42 29.15
N ALA A 17 -23.86 9.10 28.97
CA ALA A 17 -22.69 8.26 28.79
C ALA A 17 -22.05 8.67 27.45
N ALA A 18 -20.88 9.30 27.52
CA ALA A 18 -20.02 9.49 26.37
C ALA A 18 -19.76 8.11 25.76
N LEU A 19 -20.16 7.93 24.51
CA LEU A 19 -19.77 6.77 23.70
C LEU A 19 -18.27 6.87 23.48
N ALA A 20 -17.49 6.20 24.33
CA ALA A 20 -16.10 5.90 24.04
C ALA A 20 -16.11 5.04 22.78
N GLN A 21 -15.62 5.59 21.67
CA GLN A 21 -15.25 4.79 20.51
C GLN A 21 -14.25 3.75 20.99
N SER A 22 -14.59 2.47 20.86
CA SER A 22 -13.63 1.40 21.07
C SER A 22 -12.62 1.48 19.93
N GLU A 23 -11.53 2.19 20.14
CA GLU A 23 -10.32 1.95 19.36
C GLU A 23 -9.96 0.48 19.57
N GLY A 24 -10.24 -0.35 18.56
CA GLY A 24 -9.80 -1.73 18.54
C GLY A 24 -8.28 -1.72 18.55
N GLN A 25 -7.70 -1.87 19.74
CA GLN A 25 -6.26 -1.99 19.92
C GLN A 25 -5.85 -3.37 19.39
N ILE A 26 -5.65 -3.46 18.08
CA ILE A 26 -5.13 -4.65 17.41
C ILE A 26 -3.65 -4.73 17.78
N PHE A 27 -3.29 -5.80 18.52
CA PHE A 27 -1.92 -6.07 18.94
C PHE A 27 -1.05 -6.37 17.72
N ILE A 28 -0.40 -5.33 17.19
CA ILE A 28 0.81 -5.49 16.37
C ILE A 28 1.90 -6.03 17.29
N SER A 29 2.75 -6.93 16.79
CA SER A 29 3.81 -7.54 17.60
C SER A 29 4.84 -6.47 18.00
N ASP A 30 4.64 -5.81 19.14
CA ASP A 30 5.65 -4.94 19.75
C ASP A 30 6.87 -5.75 20.24
N THR A 31 6.76 -7.09 20.26
CA THR A 31 7.84 -8.02 20.61
C THR A 31 8.60 -8.47 19.37
N VAL A 32 9.35 -7.56 18.76
CA VAL A 32 10.31 -7.91 17.71
C VAL A 32 11.58 -8.45 18.34
N SER A 33 12.06 -9.61 17.87
CA SER A 33 13.36 -10.16 18.26
C SER A 33 14.48 -9.33 17.61
N VAL A 34 15.04 -8.41 18.37
CA VAL A 34 16.20 -7.60 17.98
C VAL A 34 17.46 -8.18 18.61
N ASN A 35 18.61 -8.08 17.93
CA ASN A 35 19.90 -8.49 18.50
C ASN A 35 20.18 -7.68 19.78
N PRO A 36 20.39 -8.32 20.95
CA PRO A 36 20.59 -7.61 22.22
C PRO A 36 21.87 -6.78 22.27
N ASN A 37 22.83 -7.04 21.38
CA ASN A 37 24.08 -6.29 21.27
C ASN A 37 24.02 -5.16 20.21
N TRP A 38 22.91 -5.02 19.50
CA TRP A 38 22.74 -3.95 18.52
C TRP A 38 22.28 -2.68 19.22
N GLU A 39 23.00 -1.59 18.96
CA GLU A 39 22.64 -0.26 19.42
C GLU A 39 21.94 0.48 18.28
N MET A 40 20.68 0.85 18.51
CA MET A 40 19.88 1.54 17.51
C MET A 40 20.48 2.92 17.19
N PRO A 41 20.76 3.23 15.90
CA PRO A 41 21.19 4.56 15.50
C PRO A 41 20.10 5.59 15.79
N ARG A 42 20.52 6.77 16.24
CA ARG A 42 19.63 7.87 16.61
C ARG A 42 20.03 9.16 15.90
N THR A 43 19.04 9.96 15.55
CA THR A 43 19.22 11.33 15.06
C THR A 43 19.74 12.23 16.19
N GLU A 44 20.16 13.45 15.84
CA GLU A 44 20.54 14.51 16.80
C GLU A 44 19.40 14.89 17.77
N HIS A 45 18.16 14.48 17.46
CA HIS A 45 16.98 14.68 18.29
C HIS A 45 16.65 13.47 19.18
N GLY A 46 17.45 12.40 19.14
CA GLY A 46 17.29 11.22 20.00
C GLY A 46 16.26 10.20 19.51
N HIS A 47 15.66 10.41 18.34
CA HIS A 47 14.75 9.46 17.70
C HIS A 47 15.51 8.43 16.86
N PRO A 48 14.96 7.22 16.63
CA PRO A 48 15.50 6.27 15.65
C PRO A 48 15.81 6.94 14.31
N ASP A 49 16.99 6.66 13.76
CA ASP A 49 17.44 7.22 12.49
C ASP A 49 16.98 6.34 11.30
N PHE A 50 15.92 6.77 10.62
CA PHE A 50 15.43 6.11 9.42
C PHE A 50 16.03 6.65 8.12
N GLN A 51 16.95 7.62 8.19
CA GLN A 51 17.44 8.27 6.98
C GLN A 51 18.12 7.29 6.02
N GLY A 52 17.96 7.59 4.73
CA GLY A 52 18.60 6.87 3.63
C GLY A 52 17.60 6.19 2.71
N THR A 53 18.14 5.30 1.89
CA THR A 53 17.39 4.58 0.85
C THR A 53 17.02 3.17 1.30
N TRP A 54 15.78 2.78 1.02
CA TRP A 54 15.18 1.53 1.45
C TRP A 54 14.45 0.84 0.31
N PHE A 55 14.54 -0.48 0.28
CA PHE A 55 13.80 -1.38 -0.59
C PHE A 55 12.53 -1.87 0.10
N PHE A 56 11.39 -1.80 -0.58
CA PHE A 56 10.12 -2.36 -0.10
C PHE A 56 9.56 -3.47 -1.00
N GLY A 57 10.35 -3.92 -1.98
CA GLY A 57 10.00 -5.04 -2.84
C GLY A 57 9.87 -6.32 -2.03
N SER A 58 8.93 -7.19 -2.40
CA SER A 58 8.72 -8.45 -1.71
C SER A 58 8.20 -9.54 -2.63
N ARG A 59 8.79 -10.73 -2.50
CA ARG A 59 8.28 -11.97 -3.10
C ARG A 59 7.12 -12.57 -2.30
N THR A 60 6.89 -12.10 -1.08
CA THR A 60 5.74 -12.47 -0.27
C THR A 60 4.49 -11.78 -0.84
N PRO A 61 3.45 -12.53 -1.23
CA PRO A 61 2.26 -11.93 -1.82
C PRO A 61 1.50 -11.10 -0.78
N LEU A 62 0.79 -10.05 -1.21
CA LEU A 62 -0.04 -9.26 -0.30
C LEU A 62 -1.06 -10.15 0.44
N GLN A 63 -1.81 -10.95 -0.30
CA GLN A 63 -2.83 -11.85 0.22
C GLN A 63 -2.42 -13.31 0.11
N ARG A 64 -2.83 -14.11 1.08
CA ARG A 64 -2.56 -15.54 1.09
C ARG A 64 -3.27 -16.24 -0.06
N ARG A 65 -2.59 -17.21 -0.67
CA ARG A 65 -3.19 -18.04 -1.71
C ARG A 65 -4.31 -18.89 -1.10
N PRO A 66 -5.49 -19.00 -1.77
CA PRO A 66 -6.63 -19.74 -1.22
C PRO A 66 -6.33 -21.19 -0.80
N ASN A 67 -5.42 -21.86 -1.51
CA ASN A 67 -5.03 -23.24 -1.23
C ASN A 67 -4.22 -23.42 0.07
N LEU A 68 -3.69 -22.34 0.67
CA LEU A 68 -2.97 -22.39 1.93
C LEU A 68 -3.90 -22.23 3.15
N GLY A 69 -5.15 -21.80 2.96
CA GLY A 69 -6.12 -21.61 4.04
C GLY A 69 -5.56 -20.74 5.17
N MET A 70 -5.52 -21.28 6.39
CA MET A 70 -5.07 -20.58 7.61
C MET A 70 -3.55 -20.71 7.87
N LYS A 71 -2.79 -21.31 6.95
CA LYS A 71 -1.35 -21.51 7.14
C LYS A 71 -0.61 -20.18 7.05
N GLN A 72 -0.22 -19.61 8.18
CA GLN A 72 0.42 -18.29 8.23
C GLN A 72 1.89 -18.28 7.79
N THR A 73 2.61 -19.38 8.00
CA THR A 73 4.06 -19.45 7.72
C THR A 73 4.42 -20.66 6.86
N TYR A 74 5.44 -20.49 6.01
CA TYR A 74 6.13 -21.59 5.35
C TYR A 74 7.18 -22.18 6.26
N THR A 75 7.42 -23.48 6.14
CA THR A 75 8.62 -24.11 6.68
C THR A 75 9.85 -23.67 5.87
N GLU A 76 11.04 -23.82 6.47
CA GLU A 76 12.32 -23.62 5.78
C GLU A 76 12.44 -24.38 4.46
N GLN A 77 11.92 -25.61 4.42
CA GLN A 77 11.97 -26.44 3.21
C GLN A 77 11.06 -25.89 2.10
N GLU A 78 9.83 -25.48 2.46
CA GLU A 78 8.88 -24.91 1.50
C GLU A 78 9.35 -23.56 0.98
N ALA A 79 9.96 -22.73 1.84
CA ALA A 79 10.56 -21.47 1.42
C ALA A 79 11.65 -21.72 0.37
N ARG A 80 12.60 -22.64 0.64
CA ARG A 80 13.64 -23.01 -0.33
C ARG A 80 13.09 -23.53 -1.65
N GLU A 81 12.03 -24.35 -1.61
CA GLU A 81 11.37 -24.84 -2.83
C GLU A 81 10.72 -23.71 -3.63
N LEU A 82 10.10 -22.74 -2.95
CA LEU A 82 9.52 -21.57 -3.60
C LEU A 82 10.60 -20.69 -4.25
N GLU A 83 11.70 -20.43 -3.54
CA GLU A 83 12.84 -19.66 -4.02
C GLU A 83 13.50 -20.34 -5.23
N ALA A 84 13.72 -21.65 -5.17
CA ALA A 84 14.23 -22.42 -6.30
C ALA A 84 13.29 -22.37 -7.52
N ASN A 85 11.98 -22.42 -7.30
CA ASN A 85 10.99 -22.26 -8.37
C ASN A 85 10.98 -20.83 -8.95
N MET A 86 11.22 -19.81 -8.13
CA MET A 86 11.37 -18.42 -8.60
C MET A 86 12.64 -18.28 -9.45
N GLN A 87 13.77 -18.85 -9.00
CA GLN A 87 15.02 -18.86 -9.75
C GLN A 87 14.86 -19.56 -11.11
N ALA A 88 14.27 -20.76 -11.14
CA ALA A 88 14.07 -21.48 -12.40
C ALA A 88 13.20 -20.71 -13.41
N ARG A 89 12.22 -19.94 -12.94
CA ARG A 89 11.42 -19.05 -13.80
C ARG A 89 12.25 -17.89 -14.35
N LEU A 90 13.12 -17.31 -13.53
CA LEU A 90 14.04 -16.27 -13.97
C LEU A 90 14.98 -16.81 -15.05
N ASP A 91 15.62 -17.95 -14.79
CA ASP A 91 16.54 -18.59 -15.74
C ASP A 91 15.84 -18.87 -17.08
N SER A 92 14.58 -19.30 -17.05
CA SER A 92 13.79 -19.51 -18.26
C SER A 92 13.40 -18.21 -18.99
N GLN A 93 13.23 -17.09 -18.27
CA GLN A 93 12.91 -15.79 -18.86
C GLN A 93 14.13 -15.14 -19.51
N PHE A 94 15.31 -15.35 -18.93
CA PHE A 94 16.58 -14.85 -19.46
C PHE A 94 17.20 -15.77 -20.52
N ALA A 95 16.61 -16.95 -20.77
CA ALA A 95 17.08 -17.83 -21.82
C ALA A 95 16.89 -17.20 -23.20
N ASP A 96 17.85 -17.43 -24.09
CA ASP A 96 17.80 -16.95 -25.47
C ASP A 96 16.53 -17.44 -26.16
N LEU A 97 15.82 -16.52 -26.80
CA LEU A 97 14.73 -16.87 -27.70
C LEU A 97 15.32 -17.49 -28.98
N ASP A 98 14.65 -18.52 -29.51
CA ASP A 98 14.99 -19.09 -30.81
C ASP A 98 14.90 -18.01 -31.90
N PRO A 99 16.01 -17.67 -32.58
CA PRO A 99 16.01 -16.65 -33.63
C PRO A 99 15.16 -17.04 -34.84
N ASP A 100 14.90 -18.34 -35.03
CA ASP A 100 14.12 -18.88 -36.16
C ASP A 100 12.65 -19.15 -35.78
N ARG A 101 12.21 -18.70 -34.59
CA ARG A 101 10.81 -18.87 -34.15
C ARG A 101 9.85 -18.21 -35.13
N SER A 102 8.77 -18.91 -35.47
CA SER A 102 7.71 -18.34 -36.30
C SER A 102 7.00 -17.20 -35.57
N ALA A 103 6.39 -16.30 -36.34
CA ALA A 103 5.47 -15.32 -35.77
C ALA A 103 4.36 -16.02 -34.97
N PRO A 104 3.83 -15.39 -33.89
CA PRO A 104 2.65 -15.89 -33.21
C PRO A 104 1.49 -16.11 -34.17
N GLU A 105 0.63 -17.09 -33.88
CA GLU A 105 -0.56 -17.33 -34.69
C GLU A 105 -1.44 -16.06 -34.78
N ALA A 106 -2.11 -15.86 -35.92
CA ALA A 106 -2.99 -14.73 -36.08
C ALA A 106 -4.11 -14.76 -35.02
N GLY A 107 -4.26 -13.67 -34.26
CA GLY A 107 -5.20 -13.60 -33.15
C GLY A 107 -4.67 -14.17 -31.83
N ALA A 108 -3.42 -14.66 -31.79
CA ALA A 108 -2.75 -14.96 -30.54
C ALA A 108 -2.70 -13.71 -29.66
N ARG A 109 -2.87 -13.91 -28.36
CA ARG A 109 -2.69 -12.84 -27.38
C ARG A 109 -1.20 -12.48 -27.36
N ILE A 110 -0.88 -11.27 -27.79
CA ILE A 110 0.42 -10.66 -27.54
C ILE A 110 0.36 -10.15 -26.10
N GLY A 111 1.15 -10.74 -25.21
CA GLY A 111 1.24 -10.30 -23.83
C GLY A 111 2.20 -9.12 -23.70
N GLN A 112 2.65 -8.90 -22.47
CA GLN A 112 3.67 -7.92 -22.15
C GLN A 112 4.99 -8.63 -21.85
N GLU A 113 5.23 -9.86 -22.35
CA GLU A 113 6.35 -10.70 -21.90
C GLU A 113 7.71 -10.01 -22.09
N ALA A 114 7.87 -9.19 -23.14
CA ALA A 114 9.10 -8.41 -23.34
C ALA A 114 9.26 -7.31 -22.28
N ASP A 115 8.18 -6.59 -21.97
CA ASP A 115 8.17 -5.60 -20.89
C ASP A 115 8.31 -6.30 -19.55
N ASP A 116 7.55 -7.35 -19.27
CA ASP A 116 7.65 -8.20 -18.10
C ASP A 116 9.02 -8.86 -17.96
N SER A 117 9.82 -9.05 -19.01
CA SER A 117 11.22 -9.53 -18.97
C SER A 117 12.24 -8.40 -18.77
N PHE A 118 11.92 -7.18 -19.18
CA PHE A 118 12.72 -5.98 -18.90
C PHE A 118 12.45 -5.44 -17.48
N LEU A 119 11.19 -5.46 -17.09
CA LEU A 119 10.60 -5.14 -15.79
C LEU A 119 10.63 -6.34 -14.85
N ALA A 120 10.94 -7.53 -15.39
CA ALA A 120 11.10 -8.76 -14.63
C ALA A 120 12.12 -8.52 -13.55
N HIS A 121 11.66 -8.54 -12.32
CA HIS A 121 12.36 -9.33 -11.32
C HIS A 121 13.78 -8.85 -10.95
N PHE A 122 14.01 -7.53 -10.90
CA PHE A 122 15.11 -6.98 -10.07
C PHE A 122 14.98 -7.40 -8.59
N GLN A 123 13.85 -7.96 -8.19
CA GLN A 123 13.72 -8.61 -6.90
C GLN A 123 14.44 -9.95 -6.94
N GLU A 124 15.40 -10.13 -6.03
CA GLU A 124 16.00 -11.42 -5.80
C GLU A 124 14.91 -12.49 -5.56
N PRO A 125 15.11 -13.74 -6.00
CA PRO A 125 14.15 -14.83 -5.83
C PRO A 125 14.18 -15.38 -4.40
N VAL A 126 14.15 -14.49 -3.41
CA VAL A 126 14.25 -14.79 -1.98
C VAL A 126 13.01 -14.31 -1.24
N LEU A 127 12.61 -15.07 -0.22
CA LEU A 127 11.57 -14.68 0.71
C LEU A 127 12.22 -14.00 1.91
N VAL A 128 11.85 -12.74 2.17
CA VAL A 128 12.33 -12.03 3.36
C VAL A 128 11.55 -12.53 4.57
N LYS A 129 12.28 -12.94 5.61
CA LYS A 129 11.68 -13.33 6.90
C LYS A 129 11.14 -12.10 7.61
N VAL A 130 10.02 -12.27 8.28
CA VAL A 130 9.44 -11.26 9.17
C VAL A 130 9.41 -11.87 10.56
N ASN A 131 10.12 -11.27 11.52
CA ASN A 131 10.28 -11.82 12.87
C ASN A 131 10.80 -13.27 12.89
N GLY A 132 11.72 -13.61 11.97
CA GLY A 132 12.31 -14.95 11.86
C GLY A 132 11.47 -15.97 11.09
N GLU A 133 10.28 -15.61 10.62
CA GLU A 133 9.35 -16.52 9.95
C GLU A 133 9.15 -16.16 8.46
N TYR A 134 9.04 -17.17 7.60
CA TYR A 134 8.61 -16.96 6.21
C TYR A 134 7.09 -16.83 6.16
N ARG A 135 6.61 -15.60 6.11
CA ARG A 135 5.17 -15.33 5.99
C ARG A 135 4.64 -15.83 4.64
N THR A 136 3.45 -16.40 4.65
CA THR A 136 2.73 -16.82 3.43
C THR A 136 1.97 -15.67 2.76
N SER A 137 1.85 -14.54 3.44
CA SER A 137 1.21 -13.30 3.00
C SER A 137 1.68 -12.10 3.81
N VAL A 138 1.60 -10.90 3.24
CA VAL A 138 1.81 -9.64 3.99
C VAL A 138 0.67 -9.41 4.97
N ILE A 139 -0.59 -9.67 4.58
CA ILE A 139 -1.73 -9.62 5.51
C ILE A 139 -1.60 -10.75 6.54
N ILE A 140 -1.58 -10.39 7.82
CA ILE A 140 -1.46 -11.31 8.96
C ILE A 140 -2.76 -11.40 9.75
N ASP A 141 -3.58 -10.35 9.69
CA ASP A 141 -4.91 -10.29 10.28
C ASP A 141 -5.89 -9.73 9.24
N PRO A 142 -6.98 -10.43 8.88
CA PRO A 142 -7.48 -11.66 9.49
C PRO A 142 -6.54 -12.88 9.34
N PRO A 143 -6.67 -13.93 10.18
CA PRO A 143 -5.74 -15.06 10.20
C PRO A 143 -5.68 -15.86 8.90
N ASP A 144 -6.64 -15.70 7.99
CA ASP A 144 -6.63 -16.29 6.64
C ASP A 144 -5.75 -15.51 5.64
N GLY A 145 -5.21 -14.35 6.05
CA GLY A 145 -4.30 -13.52 5.27
C GLY A 145 -4.97 -12.89 4.06
N ARG A 146 -6.28 -12.65 4.13
CA ARG A 146 -7.11 -12.15 3.03
C ARG A 146 -7.72 -10.81 3.42
N ILE A 147 -7.84 -9.91 2.44
CA ILE A 147 -8.50 -8.63 2.67
C ILE A 147 -10.01 -8.89 2.83
N PRO A 148 -10.63 -8.48 3.95
CA PRO A 148 -12.03 -8.77 4.27
C PRO A 148 -12.99 -7.80 3.55
N LYS A 149 -12.99 -7.82 2.21
CA LYS A 149 -13.83 -6.93 1.38
C LYS A 149 -15.31 -7.12 1.67
N ARG A 150 -16.03 -6.01 1.82
CA ARG A 150 -17.49 -6.01 1.94
C ARG A 150 -18.13 -6.24 0.57
N GLU A 151 -19.06 -7.18 0.52
CA GLU A 151 -19.80 -7.48 -0.70
C GLU A 151 -20.63 -6.26 -1.14
N GLY A 152 -20.64 -5.99 -2.45
CA GLY A 152 -21.45 -4.92 -3.04
C GLY A 152 -20.88 -3.51 -2.89
N PHE A 153 -19.78 -3.31 -2.15
CA PHE A 153 -19.12 -2.02 -2.09
C PHE A 153 -18.62 -1.60 -3.48
N LYS A 154 -18.88 -0.35 -3.86
CA LYS A 154 -18.43 0.26 -5.11
C LYS A 154 -17.54 1.44 -4.78
N ASP A 155 -16.26 1.35 -5.13
CA ASP A 155 -15.33 2.46 -5.02
C ASP A 155 -15.56 3.53 -6.10
N PHE A 156 -14.74 4.58 -6.08
CA PHE A 156 -14.80 5.66 -7.06
C PHE A 156 -14.82 5.14 -8.51
N THR A 157 -13.88 4.26 -8.87
CA THR A 157 -13.74 3.72 -10.22
C THR A 157 -14.94 2.84 -10.61
N ALA A 158 -15.45 2.02 -9.69
CA ALA A 158 -16.64 1.21 -9.91
C ALA A 158 -17.91 2.05 -10.05
N LYS A 159 -18.07 3.12 -9.25
CA LYS A 159 -19.17 4.09 -9.38
C LYS A 159 -19.14 4.75 -10.77
N ARG A 160 -17.96 5.11 -11.28
CA ARG A 160 -17.79 5.72 -12.60
C ARG A 160 -18.07 4.76 -13.76
N ARG A 161 -17.55 3.53 -13.69
CA ARG A 161 -17.87 2.50 -14.67
C ARG A 161 -19.37 2.21 -14.73
N ALA A 162 -20.04 2.18 -13.57
CA ALA A 162 -21.49 2.03 -13.50
C ALA A 162 -22.26 3.22 -14.10
N ALA A 163 -21.65 4.40 -14.18
CA ALA A 163 -22.21 5.58 -14.84
C ALA A 163 -21.93 5.61 -16.36
N GLY A 164 -21.30 4.56 -16.92
CA GLY A 164 -21.03 4.44 -18.35
C GLY A 164 -19.70 5.03 -18.82
N LEU A 165 -18.81 5.42 -17.91
CA LEU A 165 -17.47 5.91 -18.26
C LEU A 165 -16.46 4.76 -18.21
N GLY A 166 -15.95 4.37 -19.36
CA GLY A 166 -14.90 3.37 -19.54
C GLY A 166 -13.50 3.87 -19.19
N ASP A 167 -12.53 2.94 -19.16
CA ASP A 167 -11.14 3.18 -18.75
C ASP A 167 -10.35 4.05 -19.76
N SER A 168 -10.98 4.51 -20.84
CA SER A 168 -10.38 5.41 -21.83
C SER A 168 -11.33 6.51 -22.33
N ASP A 169 -12.48 6.68 -21.69
CA ASP A 169 -13.45 7.70 -22.05
C ASP A 169 -13.05 9.05 -21.45
N GLY A 170 -12.60 9.95 -22.30
CA GLY A 170 -12.12 11.28 -21.90
C GLY A 170 -10.88 11.25 -21.00
N PRO A 171 -10.37 12.43 -20.60
CA PRO A 171 -9.23 12.52 -19.70
C PRO A 171 -9.54 11.99 -18.30
N GLU A 172 -10.81 11.99 -17.89
CA GLU A 172 -11.21 11.50 -16.57
C GLU A 172 -11.27 9.97 -16.53
N GLY A 173 -11.59 9.28 -17.63
CA GLY A 173 -11.62 7.80 -17.69
C GLY A 173 -10.24 7.16 -17.61
N GLN A 174 -9.20 7.91 -17.99
CA GLN A 174 -7.81 7.46 -17.89
C GLN A 174 -7.40 7.22 -16.42
N PRO A 175 -6.76 6.07 -16.11
CA PRO A 175 -6.29 5.79 -14.77
C PRO A 175 -5.25 6.81 -14.31
N LEU A 176 -5.10 6.98 -13.00
CA LEU A 176 -4.13 7.92 -12.41
C LEU A 176 -2.70 7.68 -12.91
N SER A 177 -2.35 6.43 -13.20
CA SER A 177 -1.05 6.08 -13.74
C SER A 177 -0.86 6.56 -15.18
N GLY A 178 -1.87 6.39 -16.05
CA GLY A 178 -1.83 6.91 -17.42
C GLY A 178 -1.76 8.44 -17.49
N ARG A 179 -2.18 9.11 -16.42
CA ARG A 179 -2.13 10.58 -16.24
C ARG A 179 -0.93 11.06 -15.45
N CYS A 180 -0.02 10.16 -15.05
CA CYS A 180 1.15 10.48 -14.23
C CYS A 180 0.80 11.23 -12.92
N LEU A 181 -0.36 10.93 -12.32
CA LEU A 181 -0.79 11.57 -11.07
C LEU A 181 -0.39 10.76 -9.84
N MET A 182 -0.55 9.43 -9.90
CA MET A 182 -0.25 8.49 -8.81
C MET A 182 -0.15 7.08 -9.39
N PHE A 183 0.76 6.25 -8.86
CA PHE A 183 0.83 4.80 -9.19
C PHE A 183 0.49 3.90 -8.00
N GLY A 184 -0.10 4.47 -6.94
CA GLY A 184 -0.50 3.74 -5.73
C GLY A 184 0.65 3.39 -4.78
N ALA A 185 1.82 4.03 -4.95
CA ALA A 185 3.06 3.70 -4.25
C ALA A 185 3.15 4.29 -2.84
N ALA A 186 2.51 5.43 -2.57
CA ALA A 186 2.89 6.27 -1.43
C ALA A 186 1.98 6.22 -0.19
N VAL A 187 1.25 5.13 0.01
CA VAL A 187 0.77 4.72 1.34
C VAL A 187 1.20 3.26 1.47
N PRO A 188 2.23 3.00 2.29
CA PRO A 188 3.51 2.47 1.84
C PRO A 188 3.25 1.27 1.00
N SER A 189 3.35 1.47 -0.32
CA SER A 189 2.88 0.60 -1.37
C SER A 189 2.36 -0.73 -0.83
N LEU A 190 1.10 -0.73 -0.37
CA LEU A 190 0.49 -1.88 0.31
C LEU A 190 0.44 -3.08 -0.64
N THR A 191 0.62 -2.83 -1.94
CA THR A 191 0.99 -3.81 -2.94
C THR A 191 2.48 -3.84 -3.19
N PRO A 192 3.11 -5.01 -3.31
CA PRO A 192 4.46 -5.11 -3.89
C PRO A 192 4.44 -4.47 -5.27
N ILE A 193 5.01 -3.27 -5.42
CA ILE A 193 5.25 -2.70 -6.74
C ILE A 193 6.44 -3.47 -7.31
N MET A 194 6.28 -3.92 -8.55
CA MET A 194 7.27 -4.78 -9.21
C MET A 194 8.40 -3.97 -9.87
N MET A 195 8.21 -2.65 -10.05
CA MET A 195 9.17 -1.75 -10.69
C MET A 195 9.70 -0.71 -9.71
N ASN A 196 11.03 -0.62 -9.58
CA ASN A 196 11.73 0.38 -8.78
C ASN A 196 11.15 0.54 -7.37
N PRO A 197 11.03 -0.55 -6.56
CA PRO A 197 10.44 -0.48 -5.23
C PRO A 197 11.45 0.08 -4.21
N ASN A 198 12.01 1.24 -4.52
CA ASN A 198 12.93 1.99 -3.69
C ASN A 198 12.22 3.19 -3.08
N LEU A 199 12.63 3.53 -1.85
CA LEU A 199 12.15 4.64 -1.05
C LEU A 199 13.36 5.47 -0.61
N LEU A 200 13.23 6.77 -0.60
CA LEU A 200 14.11 7.66 0.15
C LEU A 200 13.35 8.17 1.38
N ILE A 201 13.94 7.98 2.55
CA ILE A 201 13.48 8.58 3.79
C ILE A 201 14.43 9.72 4.17
N VAL A 202 13.85 10.92 4.35
CA VAL A 202 14.52 12.09 4.92
C VAL A 202 13.75 12.51 6.16
N GLN A 203 14.45 12.74 7.26
CA GLN A 203 13.85 12.97 8.57
C GLN A 203 14.50 14.17 9.23
N ASN A 204 13.70 14.99 9.90
CA ASN A 204 14.18 16.00 10.83
C ASN A 204 13.33 15.98 12.11
N GLN A 205 13.45 17.01 12.95
CA GLN A 205 12.68 17.12 14.18
C GLN A 205 11.15 17.12 13.99
N ASP A 206 10.67 17.71 12.90
CA ASP A 206 9.25 18.07 12.70
C ASP A 206 8.57 17.27 11.59
N TYR A 207 9.35 16.66 10.68
CA TYR A 207 8.84 15.99 9.49
C TYR A 207 9.63 14.73 9.14
N ILE A 208 8.92 13.78 8.53
CA ILE A 208 9.50 12.65 7.81
C ILE A 208 8.97 12.69 6.38
N MET A 209 9.84 12.83 5.40
CA MET A 209 9.53 12.66 4.00
C MET A 209 9.81 11.21 3.60
N VAL A 210 8.82 10.57 3.00
CA VAL A 210 8.96 9.28 2.32
C VAL A 210 8.72 9.50 0.84
N MET A 211 9.74 9.29 0.01
CA MET A 211 9.66 9.46 -1.43
C MET A 211 9.84 8.12 -2.13
N THR A 212 8.90 7.71 -2.97
CA THR A 212 9.05 6.50 -3.80
C THR A 212 9.79 6.83 -5.09
N GLU A 213 10.68 5.95 -5.55
CA GLU A 213 11.39 6.15 -6.84
C GLU A 213 10.41 6.20 -8.01
N MET A 214 9.50 5.22 -8.11
CA MET A 214 8.46 5.24 -9.13
C MET A 214 7.53 6.44 -8.90
N ILE A 215 7.37 7.28 -9.94
CA ILE A 215 6.52 8.49 -9.99
C ILE A 215 6.94 9.61 -9.04
N ASN A 216 8.06 9.44 -8.32
CA ASN A 216 8.63 10.46 -7.44
C ASN A 216 7.59 11.03 -6.44
N ASP A 217 6.66 10.19 -5.96
CA ASP A 217 5.63 10.57 -5.00
C ASP A 217 6.30 10.90 -3.66
N ALA A 218 6.30 12.18 -3.27
CA ALA A 218 6.84 12.65 -2.00
C ALA A 218 5.72 12.82 -0.97
N ARG A 219 5.65 11.89 -0.01
CA ARG A 219 4.73 11.97 1.12
C ARG A 219 5.41 12.64 2.31
N ILE A 220 4.76 13.66 2.86
CA ILE A 220 5.24 14.39 4.05
C ILE A 220 4.41 13.97 5.26
N ILE A 221 5.07 13.39 6.26
CA ILE A 221 4.51 13.02 7.55
C ILE A 221 4.89 14.11 8.55
N ARG A 222 3.91 14.76 9.15
CA ARG A 222 4.11 15.84 10.13
C ARG A 222 4.15 15.26 11.54
N LEU A 223 5.20 15.52 12.31
CA LEU A 223 5.40 14.95 13.63
C LEU A 223 4.70 15.79 14.71
N ASN A 224 3.96 15.12 15.59
CA ASN A 224 3.25 15.70 16.75
C ASN A 224 2.30 16.85 16.37
N ASP A 225 1.70 16.77 15.19
CA ASP A 225 0.81 17.79 14.64
C ASP A 225 -0.67 17.31 14.68
N GLN A 226 -1.58 18.12 14.16
CA GLN A 226 -2.99 17.76 13.98
C GLN A 226 -3.31 17.56 12.51
N HIS A 227 -4.27 16.69 12.23
CA HIS A 227 -4.82 16.56 10.89
C HIS A 227 -5.49 17.85 10.43
N PHE A 228 -5.42 18.12 9.13
CA PHE A 228 -6.15 19.24 8.55
C PHE A 228 -7.67 19.01 8.68
N ASP A 229 -8.39 20.04 9.11
CA ASP A 229 -9.85 20.03 9.30
C ASP A 229 -10.61 20.83 8.21
N ASN A 230 -9.89 21.32 7.21
CA ASN A 230 -10.41 22.20 6.15
C ASN A 230 -11.22 21.47 5.05
N GLY A 231 -11.47 20.17 5.22
CA GLY A 231 -12.18 19.33 4.24
C GLY A 231 -11.39 18.98 2.97
N THR A 232 -10.10 19.34 2.90
CA THR A 232 -9.25 19.01 1.75
C THR A 232 -8.88 17.55 1.76
N ARG A 233 -8.99 16.90 0.60
CA ARG A 233 -8.52 15.53 0.37
C ARG A 233 -7.28 15.56 -0.49
N ASN A 234 -6.22 14.92 -0.01
CA ASN A 234 -4.91 14.93 -0.66
C ASN A 234 -4.63 13.58 -1.32
N TRP A 235 -3.82 13.62 -2.38
CA TRP A 235 -3.15 12.42 -2.83
C TRP A 235 -2.25 11.92 -1.69
N MET A 236 -2.31 10.62 -1.39
CA MET A 236 -1.59 9.99 -0.27
C MET A 236 -2.12 10.40 1.11
N GLY A 237 -3.25 11.11 1.15
CA GLY A 237 -3.90 11.55 2.38
C GLY A 237 -3.12 12.63 3.12
N ASP A 238 -3.55 12.88 4.34
CA ASP A 238 -2.90 13.74 5.31
C ASP A 238 -2.31 12.86 6.41
N SER A 239 -0.99 12.89 6.56
CA SER A 239 -0.24 12.01 7.46
C SER A 239 0.33 12.77 8.65
N VAL A 240 0.00 12.30 9.84
CA VAL A 240 0.51 12.80 11.12
C VAL A 240 1.19 11.64 11.85
N GLY A 241 2.39 11.86 12.34
CA GLY A 241 3.15 10.85 13.08
C GLY A 241 3.49 11.26 14.50
N HIS A 242 3.72 10.28 15.36
CA HIS A 242 4.27 10.46 16.70
C HIS A 242 5.15 9.27 17.07
N TRP A 243 5.96 9.43 18.10
CA TRP A 243 6.85 8.38 18.59
C TRP A 243 6.25 7.66 19.80
N GLU A 244 6.20 6.34 19.73
CA GLU A 244 5.90 5.44 20.86
C GLU A 244 7.19 4.69 21.22
N GLY A 245 7.97 5.27 22.13
CA GLY A 245 9.33 4.80 22.38
C GLY A 245 10.18 4.91 21.11
N ASP A 246 10.66 3.76 20.62
CA ASP A 246 11.50 3.66 19.41
C ASP A 246 10.68 3.27 18.14
N THR A 247 9.36 3.40 18.18
CA THR A 247 8.48 3.11 17.04
C THR A 247 7.83 4.41 16.56
N LEU A 248 7.96 4.71 15.27
CA LEU A 248 7.19 5.78 14.63
C LEU A 248 5.80 5.22 14.30
N VAL A 249 4.76 5.88 14.82
CA VAL A 249 3.37 5.59 14.51
C VAL A 249 2.86 6.70 13.61
N VAL A 250 2.26 6.35 12.47
CA VAL A 250 1.74 7.32 11.51
C VAL A 250 0.28 7.03 11.28
N HIS A 251 -0.57 8.03 11.52
CA HIS A 251 -1.97 7.99 11.16
C HIS A 251 -2.21 8.82 9.90
N SER A 252 -2.93 8.25 8.95
CA SER A 252 -3.24 8.89 7.67
C SER A 252 -4.71 8.78 7.35
N LYS A 253 -5.31 9.91 6.94
CA LYS A 253 -6.71 10.00 6.52
C LYS A 253 -6.91 11.06 5.44
N ASN A 254 -8.16 11.38 5.10
CA ASN A 254 -8.49 12.40 4.11
C ASN A 254 -7.90 12.12 2.71
N PHE A 255 -7.91 10.85 2.30
CA PHE A 255 -7.46 10.45 0.97
C PHE A 255 -8.43 10.89 -0.11
N ARG A 256 -7.87 11.12 -1.30
CA ARG A 256 -8.64 11.27 -2.52
C ARG A 256 -9.26 9.92 -2.93
N PRO A 257 -10.59 9.84 -3.09
CA PRO A 257 -11.26 8.58 -3.43
C PRO A 257 -10.83 8.03 -4.80
N GLU A 258 -10.29 8.88 -5.68
CA GLU A 258 -9.75 8.48 -6.97
C GLU A 258 -8.54 7.54 -6.87
N GLN A 259 -7.88 7.48 -5.71
CA GLN A 259 -6.75 6.56 -5.45
C GLN A 259 -7.20 5.11 -5.24
N SER A 260 -8.50 4.87 -5.03
CA SER A 260 -9.00 3.52 -4.79
C SER A 260 -8.67 2.59 -5.95
N SER A 261 -8.24 1.38 -5.61
CA SER A 261 -7.94 0.34 -6.58
C SER A 261 -8.57 -0.98 -6.17
N ALA A 262 -9.45 -1.49 -7.03
CA ALA A 262 -10.03 -2.82 -6.86
C ALA A 262 -8.97 -3.94 -6.91
N ARG A 263 -7.82 -3.70 -7.59
CA ARG A 263 -6.72 -4.66 -7.73
C ARG A 263 -5.82 -4.72 -6.49
N SER A 264 -5.80 -3.66 -5.68
CA SER A 264 -5.01 -3.56 -4.47
C SER A 264 -5.92 -3.27 -3.28
N ILE A 265 -5.93 -2.03 -2.82
CA ILE A 265 -6.67 -1.56 -1.65
C ILE A 265 -7.80 -0.68 -2.14
N THR A 266 -8.99 -1.04 -1.68
CA THR A 266 -10.26 -0.43 -2.07
C THR A 266 -10.60 0.59 -1.00
N MET A 267 -10.88 1.82 -1.39
CA MET A 267 -11.01 2.95 -0.46
C MET A 267 -12.38 3.60 -0.62
N SER A 268 -13.06 3.82 0.50
CA SER A 268 -14.18 4.72 0.65
C SER A 268 -13.73 6.13 1.02
N GLU A 269 -14.69 7.02 1.19
CA GLU A 269 -14.44 8.36 1.71
C GLU A 269 -13.93 8.36 3.17
N ASP A 270 -14.13 7.27 3.91
CA ASP A 270 -13.79 7.10 5.34
C ASP A 270 -12.50 6.29 5.54
N PHE A 271 -11.72 6.06 4.48
CA PHE A 271 -10.50 5.26 4.54
C PHE A 271 -9.42 5.93 5.41
N GLU A 272 -8.92 5.19 6.39
CA GLU A 272 -7.82 5.57 7.28
C GLU A 272 -6.78 4.44 7.37
N VAL A 273 -5.52 4.80 7.59
CA VAL A 273 -4.42 3.85 7.80
C VAL A 273 -3.60 4.26 9.00
N VAL A 274 -3.31 3.31 9.87
CA VAL A 274 -2.30 3.43 10.92
C VAL A 274 -1.10 2.59 10.52
N GLU A 275 0.07 3.21 10.45
CA GLU A 275 1.34 2.58 10.11
C GLU A 275 2.27 2.60 11.32
N ARG A 276 3.10 1.58 11.47
CA ARG A 276 4.15 1.53 12.47
C ARG A 276 5.47 1.15 11.82
N TYR A 277 6.49 1.95 12.08
CA TYR A 277 7.86 1.73 11.61
C TYR A 277 8.76 1.54 12.82
N ARG A 278 9.47 0.42 12.85
CA ARG A 278 10.44 0.10 13.89
C ARG A 278 11.73 -0.37 13.26
N LEU A 279 12.85 0.27 13.60
CA LEU A 279 14.15 -0.21 13.19
C LEU A 279 14.48 -1.47 14.02
N VAL A 280 14.85 -2.57 13.35
CA VAL A 280 15.11 -3.88 13.99
C VAL A 280 16.51 -4.41 13.75
N SER A 281 17.24 -3.78 12.83
CA SER A 281 18.68 -3.88 12.64
C SER A 281 19.15 -2.62 11.90
N ASP A 282 20.46 -2.49 11.64
CA ASP A 282 20.95 -1.39 10.81
C ASP A 282 20.32 -1.38 9.41
N ASP A 283 19.92 -2.55 8.91
CA ASP A 283 19.50 -2.78 7.53
C ASP A 283 18.02 -3.16 7.37
N GLU A 284 17.24 -3.19 8.46
CA GLU A 284 15.83 -3.61 8.41
C GLU A 284 14.92 -2.71 9.24
N ILE A 285 13.85 -2.23 8.59
CA ILE A 285 12.68 -1.64 9.26
C ILE A 285 11.57 -2.68 9.24
N LEU A 286 11.08 -3.07 10.41
CA LEU A 286 9.78 -3.72 10.51
C LEU A 286 8.70 -2.67 10.28
N TYR A 287 7.96 -2.87 9.20
CA TYR A 287 6.84 -2.03 8.80
C TYR A 287 5.54 -2.81 8.93
N SER A 288 4.58 -2.25 9.64
CA SER A 288 3.23 -2.77 9.74
C SER A 288 2.20 -1.69 9.46
N PHE A 289 1.02 -2.10 9.04
CA PHE A 289 -0.08 -1.21 8.78
C PHE A 289 -1.41 -1.86 9.13
N THR A 290 -2.35 -1.04 9.58
CA THR A 290 -3.75 -1.41 9.79
C THR A 290 -4.61 -0.47 8.98
N VAL A 291 -5.44 -1.04 8.11
CA VAL A 291 -6.42 -0.31 7.31
C VAL A 291 -7.77 -0.33 8.04
N ASN A 292 -8.38 0.85 8.18
CA ASN A 292 -9.70 1.05 8.74
C ASN A 292 -10.60 1.70 7.67
N ASP A 293 -11.63 0.98 7.24
CA ASP A 293 -12.66 1.49 6.33
C ASP A 293 -13.91 0.59 6.42
N ASP A 294 -14.83 0.98 7.31
CA ASP A 294 -16.04 0.23 7.60
C ASP A 294 -17.06 0.26 6.46
N GLN A 295 -16.83 1.00 5.38
CA GLN A 295 -17.67 0.92 4.19
C GLN A 295 -17.14 -0.13 3.21
N ALA A 296 -15.82 -0.16 2.99
CA ALA A 296 -15.20 -1.07 2.05
C ALA A 296 -14.92 -2.47 2.62
N TYR A 297 -14.81 -2.60 3.95
CA TYR A 297 -14.40 -3.85 4.61
C TYR A 297 -15.39 -4.31 5.69
N THR A 298 -15.35 -5.59 6.03
CA THR A 298 -16.18 -6.16 7.11
C THR A 298 -15.51 -6.05 8.48
N GLN A 299 -14.21 -5.78 8.51
CA GLN A 299 -13.39 -5.52 9.69
C GLN A 299 -12.09 -4.81 9.25
N PRO A 300 -11.38 -4.12 10.15
CA PRO A 300 -9.99 -3.71 9.90
C PRO A 300 -9.11 -4.89 9.54
N PHE A 301 -8.03 -4.64 8.79
CA PHE A 301 -7.05 -5.68 8.48
C PHE A 301 -5.64 -5.13 8.63
N THR A 302 -4.72 -6.01 9.02
CA THR A 302 -3.33 -5.67 9.34
C THR A 302 -2.36 -6.47 8.47
N GLY A 303 -1.35 -5.78 7.95
CA GLY A 303 -0.23 -6.39 7.26
C GLY A 303 1.11 -6.01 7.85
N GLU A 304 2.11 -6.84 7.58
CA GLU A 304 3.48 -6.72 8.11
C GLU A 304 4.50 -7.13 7.04
N ARG A 305 5.61 -6.37 6.93
CA ARG A 305 6.77 -6.71 6.09
C ARG A 305 8.04 -6.03 6.59
N ILE A 306 9.18 -6.45 6.05
CA ILE A 306 10.46 -5.76 6.20
C ILE A 306 10.66 -4.78 5.05
N LEU A 307 11.19 -3.59 5.37
CA LEU A 307 11.86 -2.71 4.42
C LEU A 307 13.36 -2.91 4.63
N SER A 308 14.08 -3.26 3.58
CA SER A 308 15.53 -3.54 3.63
C SER A 308 16.32 -2.32 3.21
N ARG A 309 17.46 -2.03 3.84
CA ARG A 309 18.30 -0.90 3.44
C ARG A 309 18.95 -1.16 2.08
N ASN A 310 18.93 -0.17 1.20
CA ASN A 310 19.69 -0.24 -0.06
C ASN A 310 21.19 -0.01 0.22
N PRO A 311 22.08 -0.59 -0.60
CA PRO A 311 23.51 -0.28 -0.56
C PRO A 311 23.77 1.23 -0.61
N THR A 312 24.77 1.70 0.14
CA THR A 312 25.07 3.14 0.30
C THR A 312 25.42 3.88 -0.99
N GLU A 313 25.90 3.15 -2.00
CA GLU A 313 26.24 3.61 -3.33
C GLU A 313 25.04 3.76 -4.26
N GLU A 314 23.91 3.12 -3.92
CA GLU A 314 22.67 3.25 -4.69
C GLU A 314 22.01 4.60 -4.42
N ARG A 315 21.39 5.14 -5.46
CA ARG A 315 20.67 6.40 -5.40
C ARG A 315 19.28 6.18 -5.97
N ILE A 316 18.33 6.94 -5.45
CA ILE A 316 17.04 7.07 -6.11
C ILE A 316 17.27 7.83 -7.41
N TYR A 317 16.85 7.22 -8.52
CA TYR A 317 16.88 7.83 -9.84
C TYR A 317 15.57 8.59 -10.12
N GLU A 318 15.63 9.54 -11.04
CA GLU A 318 14.45 10.26 -11.50
C GLU A 318 13.51 9.33 -12.29
N PHE A 319 12.21 9.45 -12.05
CA PHE A 319 11.17 8.78 -12.82
C PHE A 319 10.38 9.79 -13.66
N ALA A 320 10.73 9.96 -14.94
CA ALA A 320 10.09 10.91 -15.84
C ALA A 320 8.86 10.31 -16.54
N CYS A 321 7.69 10.30 -15.88
CA CYS A 321 6.47 9.70 -16.43
C CYS A 321 5.93 10.36 -17.71
N HIS A 322 6.22 11.65 -17.93
CA HIS A 322 5.60 12.44 -18.99
C HIS A 322 6.41 12.49 -20.30
N GLU A 323 7.69 12.14 -20.28
CA GLU A 323 8.55 12.20 -21.46
C GLU A 323 8.13 11.12 -22.48
N GLY A 324 7.64 11.55 -23.65
CA GLY A 324 7.20 10.65 -24.70
C GLY A 324 5.79 10.04 -24.53
N ASN A 325 4.98 10.51 -23.57
CA ASN A 325 3.59 10.06 -23.45
C ASN A 325 2.70 10.69 -24.54
N TYR A 326 2.56 10.00 -25.67
CA TYR A 326 1.66 10.38 -26.77
C TYR A 326 0.27 9.74 -26.67
N SER A 327 0.03 8.90 -25.66
CA SER A 327 -1.16 8.07 -25.54
C SER A 327 -2.44 8.89 -25.57
N LEU A 328 -2.48 10.01 -24.84
CA LEU A 328 -3.67 10.88 -24.81
C LEU A 328 -4.00 11.44 -26.20
N SER A 329 -2.99 11.89 -26.96
CA SER A 329 -3.19 12.38 -28.32
C SER A 329 -3.66 11.26 -29.26
N GLY A 330 -3.11 10.04 -29.11
CA GLY A 330 -3.50 8.86 -29.88
C GLY A 330 -4.93 8.40 -29.60
N ILE A 331 -5.35 8.40 -28.34
CA ILE A 331 -6.72 8.09 -27.91
C ILE A 331 -7.71 9.09 -28.52
N LEU A 332 -7.42 10.39 -28.40
CA LEU A 332 -8.27 11.43 -28.97
C LEU A 332 -8.36 11.33 -30.51
N ALA A 333 -7.25 11.04 -31.18
CA ALA A 333 -7.23 10.79 -32.62
C ALA A 333 -8.03 9.54 -33.01
N GLY A 334 -7.95 8.47 -32.21
CA GLY A 334 -8.76 7.26 -32.35
C GLY A 334 -10.26 7.55 -32.26
N ALA A 335 -10.69 8.34 -31.27
CA ALA A 335 -12.08 8.78 -31.14
C ALA A 335 -12.53 9.60 -32.35
N ARG A 336 -11.73 10.57 -32.81
CA ARG A 336 -12.03 11.32 -34.06
C ARG A 336 -12.16 10.39 -35.28
N ARG A 337 -11.38 9.31 -35.32
CA ARG A 337 -11.47 8.33 -36.40
C ARG A 337 -12.77 7.52 -36.33
N GLN A 338 -13.22 7.15 -35.14
CA GLN A 338 -14.50 6.45 -34.94
C GLN A 338 -15.70 7.33 -35.35
N GLU A 339 -15.68 8.62 -35.03
CA GLU A 339 -16.68 9.59 -35.50
C GLU A 339 -16.75 9.64 -37.04
N VAL A 340 -15.59 9.70 -37.71
CA VAL A 340 -15.51 9.70 -39.18
C VAL A 340 -16.02 8.38 -39.78
N GLU A 341 -15.83 7.26 -39.09
CA GLU A 341 -16.28 5.93 -39.52
C GLU A 341 -17.72 5.60 -39.13
N GLY A 342 -18.42 6.49 -38.39
CA GLY A 342 -19.80 6.29 -37.94
C GLY A 342 -19.96 5.14 -36.94
N ARG A 343 -18.94 4.91 -36.10
CA ARG A 343 -18.92 3.84 -35.08
C ARG A 343 -19.34 4.31 -33.69
N GLU A 344 -19.57 5.61 -33.52
CA GLU A 344 -20.13 6.26 -32.33
C GLU A 344 -21.39 7.06 -32.69
#